data_AF-A0A438FPQ1-F1
#
_entry.id   AF-A0A438FPQ1-F1
#
_cell.length_a   1.000
_cell.length_b   1.000
_cell.length_c   1.000
_cell.angle_alpha   90.00
_cell.angle_beta   90.00
_cell.angle_gamma   90.00
#
_symmetry.space_group_name_H-M   'P 1'
#
loop_
_entity.id
_entity.type
_entity.pdbx_description
1 polymer ?
#
loop_
_entity_poly.entity_id
_entity_poly.type
_entity_poly.pdbx_seq_one_letter_code
_entity_poly.pdbx_strand_id
1 'polypeptide(L)' 'MNYPYAVFYCHTFTKTRTYMIPLVGADGSKAKAMAACHSDTSAWHPKHVAFKVLNVKPGTVPVCHFVHNNAMVWIPK' A
#
# COMPACT_ATOMS: atom_id res chain seq x y z
N MET A 1 -11.15 -22.81 2.97
CA MET A 1 -12.33 -21.92 2.95
C MET A 1 -12.68 -21.71 1.48
N ASN A 2 -13.76 -22.32 0.98
CA ASN A 2 -14.17 -22.19 -0.42
C ASN A 2 -15.34 -21.21 -0.49
N TYR A 3 -15.11 -20.06 -1.13
CA TYR A 3 -16.14 -19.07 -1.40
C TYR A 3 -16.63 -19.23 -2.84
N PRO A 4 -17.94 -19.10 -3.11
CA PRO A 4 -18.49 -19.21 -4.46
C PRO A 4 -18.15 -18.00 -5.36
N TYR A 5 -17.49 -16.98 -4.81
CA TYR A 5 -17.07 -15.76 -5.50
C TYR A 5 -15.77 -15.22 -4.89
N ALA A 6 -15.14 -14.26 -5.59
CA ALA A 6 -13.95 -13.58 -5.09
C ALA A 6 -14.26 -12.79 -3.81
N VAL A 7 -13.52 -13.06 -2.74
CA VAL A 7 -13.62 -12.34 -1.46
C VAL A 7 -12.38 -11.49 -1.29
N PHE A 8 -12.57 -10.19 -1.08
CA PHE A 8 -11.49 -9.24 -0.82
C PHE A 8 -11.58 -8.75 0.62
N TYR A 9 -10.42 -8.65 1.27
CA TYR A 9 -10.31 -8.02 2.58
C TYR A 9 -10.15 -6.50 2.42
N CYS A 10 -10.99 -5.72 3.10
CA CYS A 10 -10.87 -4.27 3.13
C CYS A 10 -9.67 -3.87 4.00
N HIS A 11 -8.67 -3.26 3.36
CA HIS A 11 -7.51 -2.68 4.03
C HIS A 11 -7.66 -1.15 4.05
N THR A 12 -8.00 -0.59 5.21
CA THR A 12 -8.31 0.85 5.33
C THR A 12 -7.48 1.51 6.43
N PHE A 13 -6.87 2.65 6.09
CA PHE A 13 -6.21 3.55 7.02
C PHE A 13 -6.61 4.99 6.72
N THR A 14 -6.72 5.81 7.75
CA THR A 14 -6.97 7.25 7.60
C THR A 14 -5.76 7.92 6.94
N LYS A 15 -6.00 9.06 6.28
CA LYS A 15 -4.94 9.88 5.64
C LYS A 15 -4.05 9.08 4.66
N THR A 16 -4.68 8.23 3.86
CA THR A 16 -4.03 7.49 2.77
C THR A 16 -4.12 8.29 1.47
N ARG A 17 -3.03 8.36 0.71
CA ARG A 17 -3.00 8.91 -0.65
C ARG A 17 -2.50 7.85 -1.62
N THR A 18 -3.04 7.86 -2.82
CA THR A 18 -2.69 6.90 -3.88
C THR A 18 -2.07 7.62 -5.07
N TYR A 19 -1.08 6.99 -5.67
CA TYR A 19 -0.33 7.54 -6.80
C TYR A 19 -0.24 6.52 -7.92
N MET A 20 -0.38 6.99 -9.16
CA MET A 20 -0.04 6.19 -10.34
C MET A 20 1.39 6.52 -10.76
N ILE A 21 2.30 5.55 -10.63
CA ILE A 21 3.73 5.74 -10.84
C ILE A 21 4.14 5.01 -12.13
N PRO A 22 4.81 5.68 -13.09
CA PRO A 22 5.42 5.00 -14.22
C PRO A 22 6.65 4.22 -13.76
N LEU A 23 6.77 2.96 -14.18
CA LEU A 23 7.91 2.09 -13.92
C LEU A 23 8.63 1.75 -15.23
N VAL A 24 9.94 1.58 -15.15
CA VAL A 24 10.79 1.13 -16.27
C VAL A 24 11.59 -0.09 -15.80
N GLY A 25 11.46 -1.20 -16.51
CA GLY A 25 12.23 -2.41 -16.30
C GLY A 25 13.67 -2.27 -16.78
N ALA A 26 14.56 -3.15 -16.31
CA ALA A 26 15.97 -3.17 -16.74
C ALA A 26 16.12 -3.44 -18.25
N ASP A 27 15.15 -4.10 -18.86
CA ASP A 27 15.03 -4.36 -20.31
C ASP A 27 14.40 -3.19 -21.09
N GLY A 28 14.09 -2.07 -20.43
CA GLY A 28 13.41 -0.91 -21.03
C GLY A 28 11.89 -1.05 -21.13
N SER A 29 11.29 -2.15 -20.68
CA SER A 29 9.83 -2.30 -20.63
C SER A 29 9.20 -1.22 -19.74
N LYS A 30 7.99 -0.77 -20.07
CA LYS A 30 7.28 0.27 -19.32
C LYS A 30 5.99 -0.29 -18.73
N ALA A 31 5.74 0.06 -17.47
CA ALA A 31 4.50 -0.28 -16.78
C ALA A 31 3.98 0.92 -15.97
N LYS A 32 2.73 0.85 -15.53
CA LYS A 32 2.20 1.76 -14.50
C LYS A 32 1.89 0.93 -13.27
N ALA A 33 2.34 1.38 -12.12
CA ALA A 33 2.06 0.74 -10.83
C ALA A 33 1.36 1.72 -9.90
N MET A 34 0.41 1.22 -9.13
CA MET A 34 -0.23 2.01 -8.09
C MET A 34 0.58 1.92 -6.80
N ALA A 35 0.81 3.04 -6.14
CA ALA A 35 1.36 3.10 -4.80
C ALA A 35 0.35 3.73 -3.85
N ALA A 36 0.27 3.19 -2.63
CA ALA A 36 -0.44 3.81 -1.52
C ALA A 36 0.58 4.35 -0.52
N CYS A 37 0.34 5.55 -0.01
CA CYS A 37 1.11 6.17 1.05
C CYS A 37 0.20 6.50 2.22
N HIS A 38 0.53 6.01 3.40
CA HIS A 38 -0.15 6.30 4.65
C HIS A 38 0.63 7.39 5.39
N SER A 39 0.09 8.61 5.46
CA SER A 39 0.81 9.73 6.07
C SER A 39 0.76 9.74 7.60
N ASP A 40 -0.16 8.97 8.18
CA ASP A 40 -0.30 8.84 9.63
C ASP A 40 -0.37 7.35 10.00
N THR A 41 0.74 6.86 10.51
CA THR A 41 0.91 5.48 10.96
C THR A 41 0.91 5.35 12.48
N SER A 42 0.50 6.42 13.20
CA SER A 42 0.56 6.46 14.67
C SER A 42 -0.29 5.37 15.35
N ALA A 43 -1.42 5.01 14.72
CA ALA A 43 -2.32 3.97 15.19
C ALA A 43 -1.91 2.54 14.79
N TRP A 44 -0.84 2.37 14.01
CA TRP A 44 -0.41 1.04 13.59
C TRP A 44 0.24 0.29 14.74
N HIS A 45 0.13 -1.04 14.72
CA HIS A 45 0.77 -1.87 15.73
C HIS A 45 2.29 -1.62 15.75
N PRO A 46 2.93 -1.34 16.92
CA PRO A 46 4.35 -0.99 16.97
C PRO A 46 5.31 -2.05 16.40
N LYS A 47 4.89 -3.31 16.35
CA LYS A 47 5.65 -4.42 15.73
C LYS A 47 5.29 -4.68 14.26
N HIS A 48 4.54 -3.80 13.60
CA HIS A 48 4.19 -3.92 12.19
C HIS A 48 5.45 -4.05 11.33
N VAL A 49 5.41 -4.89 10.29
CA VAL A 49 6.59 -5.24 9.48
C VAL A 49 7.25 -4.03 8.84
N ALA A 50 6.46 -3.03 8.43
CA ALA A 50 6.97 -1.79 7.84
C ALA A 50 7.96 -1.06 8.76
N PHE A 51 7.73 -1.04 10.07
CA PHE A 51 8.60 -0.38 11.04
C PHE A 51 9.93 -1.09 11.23
N LYS A 52 9.94 -2.42 11.05
CA LYS A 52 11.16 -3.23 11.10
C LYS A 52 12.00 -3.04 9.83
N VAL A 53 11.35 -3.07 8.66
CA VAL A 53 12.03 -2.94 7.36
C VAL A 53 12.58 -1.54 7.15
N LEU A 54 11.82 -0.51 7.51
CA LEU A 54 12.21 0.89 7.33
C LEU A 54 13.02 1.46 8.51
N ASN A 55 13.11 0.73 9.62
CA ASN A 55 13.75 1.18 10.87
C ASN A 55 13.21 2.52 11.39
N VAL A 56 11.88 2.64 11.45
CA VAL A 56 11.17 3.84 11.93
C VAL A 56 10.10 3.48 12.97
N LYS A 57 9.61 4.48 13.70
CA LYS A 57 8.56 4.30 14.72
C LYS A 57 7.17 4.66 14.15
N PRO A 58 6.07 4.19 14.76
CA PRO A 58 4.73 4.62 14.41
C PRO A 58 4.60 6.15 14.42
N GLY A 59 4.00 6.71 13.37
CA GLY A 59 3.67 8.14 13.28
C GLY A 59 4.84 9.09 13.02
N THR A 60 6.08 8.61 12.89
CA THR A 60 7.24 9.51 12.66
C THR A 60 7.43 9.89 11.19
N VAL A 61 7.08 8.98 10.28
CA VAL A 61 7.19 9.19 8.83
C VAL A 61 6.02 8.54 8.09
N PRO A 62 5.69 9.02 6.88
CA PRO A 62 4.79 8.30 5.98
C PRO A 62 5.36 6.95 5.58
N VAL A 63 4.49 5.95 5.43
CA VAL A 63 4.86 4.63 4.89
C VAL A 63 4.16 4.44 3.54
N CYS A 64 4.95 4.20 2.50
CA CYS A 64 4.45 3.96 1.14
C CYS A 64 4.76 2.54 0.69
N HIS A 65 3.87 1.94 -0.11
CA HIS A 65 4.10 0.65 -0.74
C HIS A 65 3.38 0.56 -2.09
N PHE A 66 3.87 -0.30 -2.98
CA PHE A 66 3.13 -0.65 -4.20
C PHE A 66 1.93 -1.53 -3.85
N VAL A 67 0.84 -1.34 -4.58
CA VAL A 67 -0.37 -2.16 -4.47
C VAL A 67 -0.11 -3.48 -5.20
N HIS A 68 -0.38 -4.58 -4.52
CA HIS A 68 -0.21 -5.93 -5.08
C HIS A 68 -1.14 -6.17 -6.27
N ASN A 69 -0.73 -7.06 -7.16
CA ASN A 69 -1.40 -7.38 -8.43
C ASN A 69 -2.85 -7.86 -8.24
N ASN A 70 -3.17 -8.41 -7.05
CA ASN A 70 -4.48 -8.96 -6.70
C ASN A 70 -5.25 -8.08 -5.71
N ALA A 71 -4.85 -6.82 -5.55
CA ALA A 71 -5.51 -5.84 -4.70
C ALA A 71 -6.17 -4.75 -5.54
N MET A 72 -7.24 -4.17 -5.01
CA MET A 72 -7.99 -3.06 -5.61
C MET A 72 -8.02 -1.88 -4.65
N VAL A 73 -8.05 -0.67 -5.19
CA VAL A 73 -8.12 0.56 -4.38
C VAL A 73 -9.30 1.41 -4.85
N TRP A 74 -10.24 1.67 -3.94
CA TRP A 74 -11.39 2.55 -4.19
C TRP A 74 -11.05 3.99 -3.80
N ILE A 75 -11.09 4.87 -4.79
CA ILE A 75 -10.84 6.30 -4.64
C ILE A 75 -12.19 7.01 -4.73
N PRO A 76 -12.64 7.75 -3.70
CA PRO A 76 -13.84 8.57 -3.79
C PRO A 76 -13.68 9.66 -4.86
N LYS A 77 -14.77 10.02 -5.53
CA LYS A 77 -14.79 11.13 -6.51
C LYS A 77 -14.52 12.48 -5.83
#